data_AF-A0AA40KFN1-F1
#
_entry.id   AF-A0AA40KFN1-F1
#
_cell.length_a   1.000
_cell.length_b   1.000
_cell.length_c   1.000
_cell.angle_alpha   90.00
_cell.angle_beta   90.00
_cell.angle_gamma   90.00
#
_symmetry.space_group_name_H-M   'P 1'
#
loop_
_entity.id
_entity.type
_entity.pdbx_description
1 polymer ?
#
loop_
_entity_poly.entity_id
_entity_poly.type
_entity_poly.pdbx_seq_one_letter_code
_entity_poly.pdbx_strand_id
1 'polypeptide(L)'
;MNDKDDSAWVFDSLIGFLQGPIWSAPLITFIEEKSLIFEADIEENDEYQKVYQEYKNLVDLLLGCFMEDMGITPEQFEYACTVNKYTKMPIQFQQASQRNS
;
A
#
# COMPACT_ATOMS: atom_id res chain seq x y z
N MET A 1 -26.13 -16.96 5.43
CA MET A 1 -25.18 -16.63 4.35
C MET A 1 -24.05 -15.88 5.02
N ASN A 2 -22.80 -16.33 4.85
CA ASN A 2 -21.68 -15.96 5.71
C ASN A 2 -20.92 -14.78 5.10
N ASP A 3 -21.41 -13.56 5.29
CA ASP A 3 -20.81 -12.32 4.75
C ASP A 3 -19.34 -12.11 5.16
N LYS A 4 -18.87 -12.86 6.17
CA LYS A 4 -17.48 -12.86 6.63
C LYS A 4 -16.49 -13.57 5.69
N ASP A 5 -16.93 -14.60 4.95
CA ASP A 5 -16.03 -15.31 4.02
C ASP A 5 -15.86 -14.51 2.71
N ASP A 6 -16.91 -13.80 2.28
CA ASP A 6 -16.93 -13.02 1.04
C ASP A 6 -16.01 -11.77 1.07
N SER A 7 -15.44 -11.43 2.23
CA SER A 7 -14.49 -10.31 2.34
C SER A 7 -13.09 -10.73 2.78
N ALA A 8 -12.90 -11.96 3.26
CA ALA A 8 -11.59 -12.46 3.68
C ALA A 8 -10.62 -12.57 2.49
N TRP A 9 -11.13 -13.06 1.35
CA TRP A 9 -10.35 -13.18 0.12
C TRP A 9 -9.91 -11.82 -0.45
N VAL A 10 -10.70 -10.75 -0.21
CA VAL A 10 -10.36 -9.38 -0.62
C VAL A 10 -9.10 -8.92 0.12
N PHE A 11 -9.00 -9.21 1.42
CA PHE A 11 -7.84 -8.87 2.22
C PHE A 11 -6.59 -9.65 1.76
N ASP A 12 -6.70 -10.96 1.57
CA ASP A 12 -5.58 -11.79 1.09
C ASP A 12 -5.08 -11.33 -0.28
N SER A 13 -6.01 -10.99 -1.18
CA SER A 13 -5.73 -10.44 -2.50
C SER A 13 -5.03 -9.07 -2.41
N LEU A 14 -5.49 -8.20 -1.50
CA LEU A 14 -4.87 -6.91 -1.25
C LEU A 14 -3.43 -7.07 -0.73
N ILE A 15 -3.18 -7.97 0.21
CA ILE A 15 -1.82 -8.24 0.69
C ILE A 15 -0.92 -8.72 -0.45
N GLY A 16 -1.42 -9.64 -1.29
CA GLY A 16 -0.71 -10.11 -2.47
C GLY A 16 -0.38 -8.98 -3.45
N PHE A 17 -1.33 -8.06 -3.67
CA PHE A 17 -1.13 -6.88 -4.51
C PHE A 17 -0.06 -5.93 -3.95
N LEU A 18 -0.12 -5.62 -2.65
CA LEU A 18 0.85 -4.74 -1.96
C LEU A 18 2.27 -5.33 -1.94
N GLN A 19 2.40 -6.65 -2.00
CA GLN A 19 3.69 -7.34 -2.14
C GLN A 19 4.15 -7.47 -3.60
N GLY A 20 3.27 -7.19 -4.55
CA GLY A 20 3.52 -7.37 -5.97
C GLY A 20 4.38 -6.27 -6.59
N PRO A 21 5.01 -6.54 -7.74
CA PRO A 21 5.77 -5.55 -8.50
C PRO A 21 4.89 -4.43 -9.06
N ILE A 22 3.60 -4.69 -9.31
CA ILE A 22 2.65 -3.69 -9.84
C ILE A 22 2.45 -2.55 -8.84
N TRP A 23 2.45 -2.85 -7.54
CA TRP A 23 2.42 -1.84 -6.49
C TRP A 23 3.81 -1.26 -6.20
N SER A 24 4.80 -2.13 -5.97
CA SER A 24 6.11 -1.69 -5.48
C SER A 24 6.95 -0.94 -6.51
N ALA A 25 6.96 -1.35 -7.78
CA ALA A 25 7.77 -0.70 -8.81
C ALA A 25 7.44 0.78 -9.02
N PRO A 26 6.17 1.19 -9.29
CA PRO A 26 5.85 2.61 -9.49
C PRO A 26 6.10 3.45 -8.23
N LEU A 27 5.87 2.90 -7.03
CA LEU A 27 6.17 3.61 -5.78
C LEU A 27 7.66 3.80 -5.55
N ILE A 28 8.48 2.77 -5.81
CA ILE A 28 9.94 2.87 -5.69
C ILE A 28 10.45 3.92 -6.69
N THR A 29 10.03 3.85 -7.95
CA THR A 29 10.41 4.86 -8.96
C THR A 29 10.00 6.27 -8.55
N PHE A 30 8.77 6.45 -8.04
CA PHE A 30 8.32 7.74 -7.55
C PHE A 30 9.18 8.26 -6.39
N ILE A 31 9.50 7.40 -5.42
CA ILE A 31 10.34 7.78 -4.28
C ILE A 31 11.74 8.13 -4.77
N GLU A 32 12.36 7.34 -5.65
CA GLU A 32 13.70 7.62 -6.19
C GLU A 32 13.78 8.98 -6.89
N GLU A 33 12.76 9.34 -7.67
CA GLU A 33 12.70 10.61 -8.38
C GLU A 33 12.43 11.80 -7.45
N LYS A 34 11.51 11.63 -6.49
CA LYS A 34 10.99 12.72 -5.68
C LYS A 34 11.72 12.89 -4.34
N SER A 35 12.47 11.89 -3.87
CA SER A 35 13.20 11.98 -2.59
C SER A 35 14.32 13.01 -2.60
N LEU A 36 14.81 13.39 -3.78
CA LEU A 36 15.97 14.28 -3.95
C LEU A 36 15.76 15.68 -3.35
N ILE A 37 14.51 16.15 -3.25
CA ILE A 37 14.20 17.48 -2.70
C ILE A 37 14.03 17.47 -1.17
N PHE A 38 13.97 16.29 -0.55
CA PHE A 38 13.72 16.15 0.88
C PHE A 38 15.02 16.35 1.66
N GLU A 39 15.08 17.43 2.44
CA GLU A 39 16.18 17.79 3.32
C GLU A 39 15.74 17.59 4.78
N ALA A 40 16.62 17.06 5.63
CA ALA A 40 16.29 16.70 7.01
C ALA A 40 15.95 17.91 7.90
N ASP A 41 16.39 19.10 7.51
CA ASP A 41 16.30 20.32 8.31
C ASP A 41 15.14 21.25 7.89
N ILE A 42 14.31 20.82 6.92
CA ILE A 42 13.16 21.59 6.41
C ILE A 42 11.85 20.94 6.86
N GLU A 43 11.15 21.54 7.83
CA GLU A 43 9.88 21.01 8.35
C GLU A 43 8.66 21.40 7.51
N GLU A 44 8.63 22.62 6.97
CA GLU A 44 7.50 23.13 6.17
C GLU A 44 8.00 23.56 4.80
N ASN A 45 7.60 22.81 3.78
CA ASN A 45 7.87 23.12 2.38
C ASN A 45 6.64 22.83 1.52
N ASP A 46 6.18 23.82 0.78
CA ASP A 46 5.08 23.70 -0.19
C ASP A 46 5.35 22.64 -1.25
N GLU A 47 6.62 22.40 -1.60
CA GLU A 47 7.02 21.33 -2.52
C GLU A 47 6.80 19.95 -1.92
N TYR A 48 7.01 19.77 -0.61
CA TYR A 48 6.75 18.49 0.05
C TYR A 48 5.26 18.19 0.09
N GLN A 49 4.43 19.22 0.29
CA GLN A 49 2.99 19.09 0.18
C GLN A 49 2.56 18.69 -1.24
N LYS A 50 3.16 19.29 -2.28
CA LYS A 50 2.88 18.90 -3.68
C LYS A 50 3.26 17.46 -3.95
N VAL A 51 4.46 17.04 -3.57
CA VAL A 51 4.91 15.65 -3.73
C VAL A 51 4.01 14.68 -2.96
N TYR A 52 3.56 15.04 -1.77
CA TYR A 52 2.61 14.23 -1.01
C TYR A 52 1.27 14.08 -1.75
N GLN A 53 0.73 15.15 -2.36
CA GLN A 53 -0.48 15.03 -3.17
C GLN A 53 -0.27 14.15 -4.41
N GLU A 54 0.87 14.28 -5.09
CA GLU A 54 1.22 13.41 -6.21
C GLU A 54 1.32 11.94 -5.78
N TYR A 55 1.92 11.66 -4.63
CA TYR A 55 2.01 10.32 -4.05
C TYR A 55 0.62 9.75 -3.74
N LYS A 56 -0.27 10.54 -3.13
CA LYS A 56 -1.65 10.13 -2.87
C LYS A 56 -2.38 9.78 -4.16
N ASN A 57 -2.28 10.61 -5.19
CA ASN A 57 -2.91 10.36 -6.49
C ASN A 57 -2.40 9.06 -7.12
N LEU A 58 -1.09 8.78 -7.00
CA LEU A 58 -0.51 7.53 -7.49
C LEU A 58 -1.06 6.31 -6.72
N VAL A 59 -1.12 6.39 -5.40
CA VAL A 59 -1.69 5.33 -4.55
C VAL A 59 -3.17 5.09 -4.89
N ASP A 60 -3.95 6.17 -4.99
CA ASP A 60 -5.38 6.11 -5.31
C ASP A 60 -5.61 5.48 -6.70
N LEU A 61 -4.75 5.81 -7.69
CA LEU A 61 -4.78 5.18 -9.01
C LEU A 61 -4.50 3.68 -8.93
N LEU A 62 -3.43 3.26 -8.25
CA LEU A 62 -3.04 1.85 -8.15
C LEU A 62 -4.11 1.01 -7.45
N LEU A 63 -4.67 1.53 -6.34
CA LEU A 63 -5.76 0.87 -5.64
C LEU A 63 -7.05 0.86 -6.46
N GLY A 64 -7.34 1.94 -7.20
CA GLY A 64 -8.46 2.02 -8.13
C GLY A 64 -8.39 0.94 -9.20
N CYS A 65 -7.25 0.81 -9.89
CA CYS A 65 -7.03 -0.24 -10.88
C CYS A 65 -7.15 -1.64 -10.27
N PHE A 66 -6.57 -1.87 -9.08
CA PHE A 66 -6.72 -3.15 -8.38
C PHE A 66 -8.19 -3.50 -8.09
N MET A 67 -8.97 -2.54 -7.59
CA MET A 67 -10.39 -2.75 -7.31
C MET A 67 -11.18 -3.04 -8.59
N GLU A 68 -10.93 -2.29 -9.67
CA GLU A 68 -11.57 -2.49 -10.98
C GLU A 68 -11.24 -3.86 -11.58
N ASP A 69 -9.96 -4.26 -11.57
CA ASP A 69 -9.50 -5.53 -12.13
C ASP A 69 -10.06 -6.74 -11.40
N MET A 70 -10.22 -6.63 -10.07
CA MET A 70 -10.73 -7.70 -9.21
C MET A 70 -12.25 -7.66 -9.02
N GLY A 71 -12.93 -6.62 -9.53
CA GLY A 71 -14.36 -6.41 -9.33
C GLY A 71 -14.76 -6.16 -7.87
N ILE A 72 -13.86 -5.55 -7.08
CA ILE A 72 -14.07 -5.24 -5.67
C ILE A 72 -14.76 -3.88 -5.53
N THR A 73 -15.85 -3.80 -4.76
CA THR A 73 -16.48 -2.50 -4.48
C THR A 73 -15.75 -1.72 -3.38
N PRO A 74 -15.86 -0.38 -3.35
CA PRO A 74 -15.25 0.43 -2.29
C PRO A 74 -15.63 -0.01 -0.87
N GLU A 75 -16.88 -0.45 -0.67
CA GLU A 75 -17.38 -0.91 0.64
C GLU A 75 -16.71 -2.22 1.06
N GLN A 76 -16.50 -3.15 0.12
CA GLN A 76 -15.78 -4.40 0.38
C GLN A 76 -14.31 -4.14 0.69
N PHE A 77 -13.70 -3.20 -0.03
CA PHE A 77 -12.33 -2.77 0.22
C PHE A 77 -12.17 -2.11 1.60
N GLU A 78 -13.08 -1.19 1.96
CA GLU A 78 -13.11 -0.55 3.28
C GLU A 78 -13.27 -1.61 4.38
N TYR A 79 -14.21 -2.54 4.21
CA TYR A 79 -14.41 -3.62 5.16
C TYR A 79 -13.13 -4.45 5.32
N ALA A 80 -12.52 -4.91 4.23
CA ALA A 80 -11.27 -5.66 4.24
C ALA A 80 -10.15 -4.91 5.00
N CYS A 81 -10.03 -3.59 4.83
CA CYS A 81 -9.07 -2.78 5.57
C CYS A 81 -9.38 -2.72 7.08
N THR A 82 -10.65 -2.81 7.49
CA THR A 82 -11.05 -2.82 8.91
C THR A 82 -10.91 -4.17 9.58
N VAL A 83 -10.88 -5.29 8.84
CA VAL A 83 -10.75 -6.64 9.39
C VAL A 83 -9.46 -6.79 10.21
N ASN A 84 -8.38 -6.11 9.81
CA ASN A 84 -7.09 -6.11 10.51
C ASN A 84 -7.08 -5.35 11.86
N LYS A 85 -8.13 -4.58 12.20
CA LYS A 85 -8.23 -3.94 13.53
C LYS A 85 -8.40 -4.97 14.66
N TYR A 86 -8.79 -6.20 14.34
CA TYR A 86 -9.07 -7.27 15.30
C TYR A 86 -8.08 -8.45 15.22
N THR A 87 -7.34 -8.57 14.13
CA THR A 87 -6.26 -9.55 13.99
C THR A 87 -4.93 -8.87 14.27
N LYS A 88 -4.43 -8.99 15.51
CA LYS A 88 -3.05 -8.65 15.86
C LYS A 88 -2.08 -9.59 15.11
N MET A 89 -1.92 -9.43 13.80
CA MET A 89 -0.85 -10.09 13.07
C MET A 89 0.41 -9.24 13.25
N PRO A 90 1.43 -9.73 14.00
CA PRO A 90 2.69 -9.03 14.07
C PRO A 90 3.27 -8.99 12.65
N ILE A 91 3.48 -7.79 12.11
CA ILE A 91 4.24 -7.60 10.88
C ILE A 91 5.67 -8.08 11.17
N GLN A 92 5.94 -9.35 10.90
CA GLN A 92 7.30 -9.89 10.93
C GLN A 92 7.98 -9.47 9.63
N PHE A 93 8.60 -8.29 9.67
CA PHE A 93 9.65 -7.91 8.74
C PHE A 93 10.74 -8.99 8.83
N GLN A 94 10.78 -9.91 7.87
CA GLN A 94 11.89 -10.84 7.75
C GLN A 94 13.13 -10.03 7.34
N GLN A 95 13.89 -9.59 8.35
CA GLN A 95 15.25 -9.14 8.14
C GLN A 95 16.02 -10.29 7.50
N ALA A 96 16.48 -10.09 6.26
CA ALA A 96 17.43 -10.98 5.61
C ALA A 96 18.72 -11.03 6.45
N SER A 97 18.81 -12.06 7.28
CA SER A 97 20.03 -12.60 7.87
C SER A 97 19.97 -14.09 7.48
N GLN A 98 20.86 -14.67 6.70
CA GLN A 98 22.33 -14.71 6.80
C GLN A 98 22.87 -15.01 5.38
N ARG A 99 23.81 -14.27 4.77
CA ARG A 99 25.25 -14.14 5.05
C ARG A 99 25.94 -15.46 5.44
N ASN A 100 26.49 -16.11 4.42
CA ASN A 100 27.59 -17.08 4.37
C ASN A 100 27.50 -18.40 5.18
N SER A 101 27.47 -19.51 4.44
CA SER A 101 28.40 -20.64 4.67
C SER A 101 29.20 -20.88 3.41
#